data_AF-A0A9D7M131-F1
#
_entry.id   AF-A0A9D7M131-F1
#
_cell.length_a   1.000
_cell.length_b   1.000
_cell.length_c   1.000
_cell.angle_alpha   90.00
_cell.angle_beta   90.00
_cell.angle_gamma   90.00
#
_symmetry.space_group_name_H-M   'P 1'
#
loop_
_entity.id
_entity.type
_entity.pdbx_description
1 polymer ?
#
loop_
_entity_poly.entity_id
_entity_poly.type
_entity_poly.pdbx_seq_one_letter_code
_entity_poly.pdbx_strand_id
1 'polypeptide(L)'
;MAPETAYVTGGMSAYGGIWGGYLPIINALRDSIDMLQMQLYNSGSMYGIDGAIYTQGNADFIVAMTEAVIQGFNTGGGFFQGLHAHKIAVGLPACGNAAGGGFVNDATVKSAIDYIRGNGPKPGTYTLTNTYPDLAGMMTWSINWDAVNTCETSYNYAINFELIFSTPTNATHLVQADAIL
;
A
#
# COMPACT_ATOMS: atom_id res chain seq x y z
N MET A 1 -9.86 -6.17 -0.43
CA MET A 1 -10.51 -5.01 0.26
C MET A 1 -9.53 -3.85 0.36
N ALA A 2 -10.03 -2.61 0.40
CA ALA A 2 -9.21 -1.40 0.31
C ALA A 2 -9.53 -0.35 1.39
N PRO A 3 -9.41 -0.65 2.69
CA PRO A 3 -9.63 0.32 3.75
C PRO A 3 -8.52 1.37 3.82
N GLU A 4 -8.82 2.56 4.36
CA GLU A 4 -7.83 3.56 4.73
C GLU A 4 -7.03 3.12 5.98
N THR A 5 -5.81 3.64 6.13
CA THR A 5 -4.93 3.32 7.27
C THR A 5 -5.58 3.53 8.63
N ALA A 6 -6.42 4.56 8.81
CA ALA A 6 -7.13 4.80 10.07
C ALA A 6 -7.94 3.59 10.53
N TYR A 7 -8.58 2.88 9.60
CA TYR A 7 -9.38 1.69 9.88
C TYR A 7 -8.58 0.42 10.14
N VAL A 8 -7.27 0.44 9.90
CA VAL A 8 -6.39 -0.72 10.03
C VAL A 8 -5.23 -0.39 10.98
N THR A 9 -4.11 0.14 10.48
CA THR A 9 -2.92 0.45 11.28
C THR A 9 -3.13 1.59 12.28
N GLY A 10 -4.13 2.45 12.03
CA GLY A 10 -4.63 3.41 13.02
C GLY A 10 -5.11 2.77 14.33
N GLY A 11 -5.43 1.46 14.30
CA GLY A 11 -5.68 0.63 15.48
C GLY A 11 -4.55 0.63 16.52
N MET A 12 -3.31 0.90 16.11
CA MET A 12 -2.17 1.07 17.02
C MET A 12 -2.30 2.33 17.88
N SER A 13 -2.95 3.38 17.37
CA SER A 13 -3.14 4.63 18.11
C SER A 13 -4.39 4.59 19.00
N ALA A 14 -5.49 4.04 18.51
CA ALA A 14 -6.76 3.94 19.23
C ALA A 14 -7.59 2.79 18.67
N TYR A 15 -8.51 2.25 19.48
CA TYR A 15 -9.40 1.16 19.05
C TYR A 15 -10.86 1.53 19.34
N GLY A 16 -11.55 2.09 18.35
CA GLY A 16 -12.91 2.59 18.46
C GLY A 16 -13.28 3.60 17.36
N GLY A 17 -14.55 3.65 16.98
CA GLY A 17 -15.01 4.46 15.86
C GLY A 17 -14.35 4.00 14.55
N ILE A 18 -13.72 4.92 13.83
CA ILE A 18 -12.95 4.58 12.62
C ILE A 18 -11.62 3.92 12.95
N TRP A 19 -11.04 4.15 14.13
CA TRP A 19 -9.68 3.71 14.47
C TRP A 19 -9.65 2.20 14.73
N GLY A 20 -9.02 1.45 13.83
CA GLY A 20 -8.99 -0.02 13.86
C GLY A 20 -10.31 -0.70 13.50
N GLY A 21 -11.31 0.05 13.00
CA GLY A 21 -12.67 -0.45 12.76
C GLY A 21 -12.77 -1.59 11.73
N TYR A 22 -11.79 -1.75 10.84
CA TYR A 22 -11.76 -2.86 9.88
C TYR A 22 -11.08 -4.12 10.42
N LEU A 23 -10.33 -4.04 11.53
CA LEU A 23 -9.56 -5.18 12.03
C LEU A 23 -10.42 -6.42 12.34
N PRO A 24 -11.62 -6.30 12.93
CA PRO A 24 -12.51 -7.46 13.10
C PRO A 24 -12.97 -8.08 11.78
N ILE A 25 -13.22 -7.26 10.76
CA ILE A 25 -13.65 -7.71 9.43
C ILE A 25 -12.51 -8.47 8.75
N ILE A 26 -11.30 -7.90 8.78
CA ILE A 26 -10.09 -8.53 8.24
C ILE A 26 -9.85 -9.89 8.92
N ASN A 27 -9.95 -9.93 10.26
CA ASN A 27 -9.75 -11.17 11.00
C ASN A 27 -10.82 -12.22 10.69
N ALA A 28 -12.10 -11.83 10.63
CA ALA A 28 -13.20 -12.75 10.33
C ALA A 28 -13.12 -13.34 8.91
N LEU A 29 -12.53 -12.60 7.96
CA LEU A 29 -12.39 -13.02 6.56
C LEU A 29 -10.95 -13.43 6.20
N ARG A 30 -10.04 -13.56 7.16
CA ARG A 30 -8.59 -13.74 6.89
C ARG A 30 -8.27 -14.90 5.96
N ASP A 31 -9.05 -15.97 6.03
CA ASP A 31 -8.87 -17.16 5.21
C ASP A 31 -9.51 -17.01 3.81
N SER A 32 -10.48 -16.09 3.65
CA SER A 32 -11.23 -15.87 2.40
C SER A 32 -10.83 -14.61 1.63
N ILE A 33 -10.17 -13.63 2.25
CA ILE A 33 -9.68 -12.47 1.51
C ILE A 33 -8.54 -12.89 0.59
N ASP A 34 -8.65 -12.56 -0.69
CA ASP A 34 -7.54 -12.73 -1.63
C ASP A 34 -6.46 -11.68 -1.37
N MET A 35 -6.89 -10.43 -1.17
CA MET A 35 -5.97 -9.31 -1.08
C MET A 35 -6.49 -8.15 -0.21
N LEU A 36 -5.62 -7.61 0.63
CA LEU A 36 -5.72 -6.36 1.35
C LEU A 36 -4.83 -5.32 0.67
N GLN A 37 -5.47 -4.28 0.13
CA GLN A 37 -4.83 -3.17 -0.57
C GLN A 37 -5.10 -1.88 0.20
N MET A 38 -4.49 -1.77 1.38
CA MET A 38 -4.69 -0.63 2.29
C MET A 38 -4.28 0.68 1.60
N GLN A 39 -5.11 1.71 1.73
CA GLN A 39 -4.86 3.01 1.09
C GLN A 39 -3.84 3.81 1.90
N LEU A 40 -2.61 3.92 1.39
CA LEU A 40 -1.49 4.61 2.06
C LEU A 40 -1.47 6.12 1.73
N TYR A 41 -2.65 6.70 1.56
CA TYR A 41 -2.89 8.09 1.18
C TYR A 41 -4.08 8.65 1.97
N ASN A 42 -4.26 9.97 1.95
CA ASN A 42 -5.23 10.68 2.80
C ASN A 42 -5.16 10.29 4.30
N SER A 43 -4.00 9.81 4.74
CA SER A 43 -3.75 9.15 6.02
C SER A 43 -3.14 10.07 7.07
N GLY A 44 -2.46 11.14 6.65
CA GLY A 44 -1.65 11.96 7.56
C GLY A 44 -0.43 11.18 8.04
N SER A 45 -0.40 10.77 9.31
CA SER A 45 0.67 9.97 9.90
C SER A 45 0.12 8.80 10.72
N MET A 46 0.93 7.74 10.83
CA MET A 46 0.59 6.50 11.52
C MET A 46 1.79 5.97 12.31
N TYR A 47 1.52 5.17 13.34
CA TYR A 47 2.56 4.43 14.06
C TYR A 47 3.07 3.26 13.22
N GLY A 48 4.40 3.06 13.20
CA GLY A 48 5.00 1.78 12.84
C GLY A 48 4.93 0.79 14.01
N ILE A 49 5.18 -0.49 13.74
CA ILE A 49 5.24 -1.53 14.79
C ILE A 49 6.41 -1.33 15.76
N ASP A 50 7.38 -0.49 15.39
CA ASP A 50 8.49 -0.03 16.22
C ASP A 50 8.10 1.14 17.16
N GLY A 51 6.86 1.62 17.07
CA GLY A 51 6.33 2.72 17.87
C GLY A 51 6.72 4.12 17.36
N ALA A 52 7.49 4.23 16.28
CA ALA A 52 7.78 5.51 15.64
C ALA A 52 6.60 6.01 14.80
N ILE A 53 6.54 7.32 14.55
CA ILE A 53 5.49 7.92 13.71
C ILE A 53 6.05 8.17 12.32
N TYR A 54 5.32 7.69 11.31
CA TYR A 54 5.63 7.86 9.90
C TYR A 54 4.53 8.68 9.23
N THR A 55 4.92 9.70 8.47
CA THR A 55 4.00 10.53 7.68
C THR A 55 3.88 9.97 6.27
N GLN A 56 2.68 9.96 5.70
CA GLN A 56 2.44 9.53 4.32
C GLN A 56 3.33 10.26 3.29
N GLY A 57 3.48 9.67 2.10
CA GLY A 57 4.17 10.30 0.98
C GLY A 57 5.69 10.05 0.93
N ASN A 58 6.18 9.00 1.59
CA ASN A 58 7.58 8.58 1.49
C ASN A 58 7.75 7.06 1.65
N ALA A 59 8.96 6.57 1.40
CA ALA A 59 9.29 5.15 1.48
C ALA A 59 9.09 4.57 2.89
N ASP A 60 9.46 5.29 3.96
CA ASP A 60 9.32 4.78 5.33
C ASP A 60 7.86 4.48 5.67
N PHE A 61 6.93 5.34 5.26
CA PHE A 61 5.49 5.10 5.46
C PHE A 61 5.00 3.86 4.71
N ILE A 62 5.44 3.68 3.45
CA ILE A 62 5.10 2.49 2.67
C ILE A 62 5.57 1.23 3.39
N VAL A 63 6.84 1.22 3.81
CA VAL A 63 7.46 0.04 4.43
C VAL A 63 6.82 -0.25 5.80
N ALA A 64 6.70 0.76 6.67
CA ALA A 64 6.16 0.60 8.01
C ALA A 64 4.70 0.13 8.01
N MET A 65 3.84 0.73 7.17
CA MET A 65 2.43 0.34 7.10
C MET A 65 2.23 -1.04 6.48
N THR A 66 3.04 -1.39 5.48
CA THR A 66 2.98 -2.70 4.82
C THR A 66 3.44 -3.80 5.77
N GLU A 67 4.57 -3.62 6.46
CA GLU A 67 5.05 -4.62 7.41
C GLU A 67 4.10 -4.77 8.60
N ALA A 68 3.47 -3.69 9.07
CA ALA A 68 2.51 -3.76 10.17
C ALA A 68 1.37 -4.74 9.90
N VAL A 69 0.77 -4.72 8.70
CA VAL A 69 -0.33 -5.65 8.37
C VAL A 69 0.13 -7.09 8.09
N ILE A 70 1.43 -7.30 7.86
CA ILE A 70 2.03 -8.62 7.67
C ILE A 70 2.41 -9.25 9.02
N GLN A 71 3.11 -8.50 9.88
CA GLN A 71 3.56 -8.98 11.19
C GLN A 71 2.44 -9.01 12.23
N GLY A 72 1.49 -8.09 12.12
CA GLY A 72 0.52 -7.83 13.18
C GLY A 72 1.04 -6.83 14.20
N PHE A 73 0.14 -6.37 15.06
CA PHE A 73 0.43 -5.31 16.03
C PHE A 73 -0.57 -5.30 17.19
N ASN A 74 -0.19 -4.67 18.30
CA ASN A 74 -1.06 -4.47 19.44
C ASN A 74 -2.02 -3.30 19.21
N THR A 75 -3.25 -3.45 19.69
CA THR A 75 -4.27 -2.41 19.73
C THR A 75 -4.91 -2.35 21.11
N GLY A 76 -5.73 -1.32 21.37
CA GLY A 76 -6.58 -1.29 22.57
C GLY A 76 -7.57 -2.46 22.68
N GLY A 77 -7.89 -3.14 21.56
CA GLY A 77 -8.76 -4.31 21.50
C GLY A 77 -8.04 -5.67 21.55
N GLY A 78 -6.70 -5.67 21.73
CA GLY A 78 -5.87 -6.87 21.70
C GLY A 78 -4.94 -6.92 20.48
N PHE A 79 -4.24 -8.05 20.33
CA PHE A 79 -3.29 -8.27 19.23
C PHE A 79 -4.02 -8.60 17.93
N PHE A 80 -3.75 -7.82 16.88
CA PHE A 80 -4.15 -8.15 15.52
C PHE A 80 -3.13 -9.10 14.90
N GLN A 81 -3.56 -10.31 14.56
CA GLN A 81 -2.73 -11.26 13.83
C GLN A 81 -2.56 -10.80 12.38
N GLY A 82 -1.32 -10.59 11.96
CA GLY A 82 -1.01 -10.21 10.57
C GLY A 82 -1.39 -11.27 9.54
N LEU A 83 -1.45 -10.83 8.28
CA LEU A 83 -1.75 -11.67 7.12
C LEU A 83 -0.46 -12.12 6.41
N HIS A 84 -0.54 -13.20 5.64
CA HIS A 84 0.55 -13.57 4.76
C HIS A 84 0.81 -12.49 3.69
N ALA A 85 2.07 -12.26 3.34
CA ALA A 85 2.47 -11.19 2.44
C ALA A 85 1.88 -11.33 1.01
N HIS A 86 1.65 -12.55 0.52
CA HIS A 86 0.92 -12.78 -0.75
C HIS A 86 -0.54 -12.31 -0.74
N LYS A 87 -1.07 -11.85 0.40
CA LYS A 87 -2.38 -11.18 0.48
C LYS A 87 -2.26 -9.67 0.59
N ILE A 88 -1.07 -9.07 0.56
CA ILE A 88 -0.87 -7.63 0.80
C ILE A 88 -0.39 -6.94 -0.47
N ALA A 89 -1.11 -5.89 -0.88
CA ALA A 89 -0.70 -4.99 -1.95
C ALA A 89 -0.56 -3.55 -1.45
N VAL A 90 0.44 -2.85 -1.97
CA VAL A 90 0.73 -1.45 -1.63
C VAL A 90 -0.24 -0.53 -2.36
N GLY A 91 -1.15 0.14 -1.64
CA GLY A 91 -2.16 1.04 -2.22
C GLY A 91 -1.73 2.50 -2.23
N LEU A 92 -1.56 3.10 -3.41
CA LEU A 92 -1.09 4.48 -3.55
C LEU A 92 -1.93 5.29 -4.55
N PRO A 93 -1.88 6.63 -4.54
CA PRO A 93 -2.43 7.45 -5.62
C PRO A 93 -1.56 7.30 -6.87
N ALA A 94 -2.18 7.29 -8.05
CA ALA A 94 -1.47 7.26 -9.33
C ALA A 94 -0.64 8.54 -9.55
N CYS A 95 -1.12 9.66 -9.02
CA CYS A 95 -0.50 10.97 -9.20
C CYS A 95 -0.89 11.93 -8.06
N GLY A 96 -0.25 13.11 -8.01
CA GLY A 96 -0.50 14.13 -6.98
C GLY A 96 -1.95 14.63 -6.88
N ASN A 97 -2.70 14.65 -7.98
CA ASN A 97 -4.10 15.12 -8.01
C ASN A 97 -5.11 14.04 -7.61
N ALA A 98 -4.69 12.77 -7.50
CA ALA A 98 -5.59 11.66 -7.23
C ALA A 98 -5.97 11.54 -5.74
N ALA A 99 -5.27 12.24 -4.85
CA ALA A 99 -5.54 12.25 -3.41
C ALA A 99 -5.20 13.61 -2.79
N GLY A 100 -5.75 13.91 -1.61
CA GLY A 100 -5.39 15.11 -0.83
C GLY A 100 -3.98 15.05 -0.23
N GLY A 101 -3.33 13.88 -0.25
CA GLY A 101 -1.92 13.70 0.06
C GLY A 101 -1.52 12.22 0.05
N GLY A 102 -0.21 11.94 0.05
CA GLY A 102 0.33 10.57 0.05
C GLY A 102 0.79 10.05 -1.32
N PHE A 103 0.81 10.90 -2.36
CA PHE A 103 1.50 10.57 -3.61
C PHE A 103 3.00 10.37 -3.36
N VAL A 104 3.58 9.40 -4.06
CA VAL A 104 5.01 9.03 -3.97
C VAL A 104 5.50 8.77 -5.39
N ASN A 105 6.64 9.36 -5.76
CA ASN A 105 7.24 9.14 -7.07
C ASN A 105 7.71 7.69 -7.26
N ASP A 106 7.77 7.26 -8.52
CA ASP A 106 8.05 5.88 -8.89
C ASP A 106 9.34 5.30 -8.35
N ALA A 107 10.43 6.07 -8.40
CA ALA A 107 11.73 5.62 -7.91
C ALA A 107 11.67 5.31 -6.41
N THR A 108 10.90 6.10 -5.65
CA THR A 108 10.69 5.89 -4.22
C THR A 108 9.75 4.71 -3.95
N VAL A 109 8.69 4.55 -4.74
CA VAL A 109 7.80 3.37 -4.68
C VAL A 109 8.58 2.09 -4.95
N LYS A 110 9.37 2.07 -6.03
CA LYS A 110 10.22 0.94 -6.40
C LYS A 110 11.21 0.60 -5.29
N SER A 111 11.92 1.60 -4.77
CA SER A 111 12.89 1.39 -3.69
C SER A 111 12.23 0.84 -2.42
N ALA A 112 11.04 1.31 -2.06
CA ALA A 112 10.27 0.79 -0.94
C ALA A 112 9.86 -0.67 -1.14
N ILE A 113 9.29 -1.01 -2.30
CA ILE A 113 8.82 -2.38 -2.57
C ILE A 113 9.98 -3.36 -2.76
N ASP A 114 11.07 -2.94 -3.40
CA ASP A 114 12.28 -3.76 -3.50
C ASP A 114 12.86 -4.04 -2.11
N TYR A 115 12.87 -3.06 -1.21
CA TYR A 115 13.30 -3.29 0.16
C TYR A 115 12.39 -4.27 0.91
N ILE A 116 11.06 -4.08 0.84
CA ILE A 116 10.06 -5.01 1.41
C ILE A 116 10.31 -6.44 0.91
N ARG A 117 10.59 -6.61 -0.38
CA ARG A 117 10.79 -7.92 -1.03
C ARG A 117 12.20 -8.49 -0.85
N GLY A 118 13.12 -7.75 -0.23
CA GLY A 118 14.53 -8.17 -0.05
C GLY A 118 15.41 -8.02 -1.29
N ASN A 119 14.97 -7.27 -2.30
CA ASN A 119 15.66 -7.05 -3.57
C ASN A 119 16.42 -5.71 -3.64
N GLY A 120 16.37 -4.90 -2.59
CA GLY A 120 16.99 -3.57 -2.56
C GLY A 120 17.47 -3.14 -1.17
N PRO A 121 18.28 -2.08 -1.09
CA PRO A 121 18.75 -1.53 0.18
C PRO A 121 17.62 -0.82 0.93
N LYS A 122 17.85 -0.54 2.22
CA LYS A 122 16.92 0.25 3.04
C LYS A 122 16.78 1.68 2.46
N PRO A 123 15.56 2.11 2.05
CA PRO A 123 15.35 3.38 1.34
C PRO A 123 15.15 4.58 2.26
N GLY A 124 15.05 4.35 3.58
CA GLY A 124 14.80 5.36 4.58
C GLY A 124 15.31 4.94 5.95
N THR A 125 14.59 5.35 7.00
CA THR A 125 14.96 5.09 8.39
C THR A 125 14.36 3.80 8.95
N TYR A 126 13.12 3.47 8.56
CA TYR A 126 12.38 2.30 9.06
C TYR A 126 13.08 1.02 8.65
N THR A 127 13.31 0.14 9.64
CA THR A 127 14.08 -1.10 9.44
C THR A 127 13.13 -2.29 9.52
N LEU A 128 13.06 -3.04 8.43
CA LEU A 128 12.26 -4.27 8.36
C LEU A 128 12.72 -5.29 9.39
N THR A 129 11.76 -6.00 9.97
CA THR A 129 12.02 -7.16 10.83
C THR A 129 12.28 -8.42 10.01
N ASN A 130 11.72 -8.51 8.80
CA ASN A 130 11.96 -9.59 7.84
C ASN A 130 11.70 -9.09 6.41
N THR A 131 12.12 -9.89 5.41
CA THR A 131 11.79 -9.65 3.99
C THR A 131 10.61 -10.51 3.56
N TYR A 132 9.84 -10.00 2.60
CA TYR A 132 8.57 -10.57 2.14
C TYR A 132 8.56 -10.72 0.61
N PRO A 133 9.30 -11.70 0.06
CA PRO A 133 9.49 -11.83 -1.39
C PRO A 133 8.18 -12.13 -2.15
N ASP A 134 7.19 -12.70 -1.46
CA ASP A 134 5.87 -13.05 -1.98
C ASP A 134 4.83 -11.93 -1.84
N LEU A 135 5.23 -10.68 -1.57
CA LEU A 135 4.31 -9.52 -1.56
C LEU A 135 3.44 -9.49 -2.82
N ALA A 136 2.11 -9.36 -2.63
CA ALA A 136 1.14 -9.61 -3.70
C ALA A 136 1.23 -8.65 -4.88
N GLY A 137 1.47 -7.36 -4.63
CA GLY A 137 1.47 -6.37 -5.70
C GLY A 137 1.26 -4.92 -5.26
N MET A 138 0.66 -4.15 -6.16
CA MET A 138 0.33 -2.74 -5.98
C MET A 138 -1.13 -2.50 -6.34
N MET A 139 -1.72 -1.48 -5.74
CA MET A 139 -3.02 -0.94 -6.10
C MET A 139 -2.88 0.56 -6.30
N THR A 140 -3.56 1.10 -7.32
CA THR A 140 -3.60 2.54 -7.55
C THR A 140 -5.00 3.11 -7.56
N TRP A 141 -5.14 4.30 -6.97
CA TRP A 141 -6.23 5.20 -7.28
C TRP A 141 -5.70 6.26 -8.26
N SER A 142 -6.00 6.17 -9.55
CA SER A 142 -6.79 5.16 -10.25
C SER A 142 -6.25 4.96 -11.66
N ILE A 143 -6.77 3.97 -12.40
CA ILE A 143 -6.44 3.78 -13.83
C ILE A 143 -6.68 5.07 -14.62
N ASN A 144 -7.79 5.78 -14.38
CA ASN A 144 -8.09 7.03 -15.07
C ASN A 144 -7.07 8.13 -14.74
N TRP A 145 -6.62 8.20 -13.48
CA TRP A 145 -5.59 9.17 -13.07
C TRP A 145 -4.20 8.81 -13.61
N ASP A 146 -3.89 7.51 -13.75
CA ASP A 146 -2.65 7.04 -14.36
C ASP A 146 -2.63 7.28 -15.87
N ALA A 147 -3.78 7.21 -16.55
CA ALA A 147 -3.87 7.40 -18.00
C ALA A 147 -3.72 8.87 -18.44
N VAL A 148 -4.10 9.84 -17.61
CA VAL A 148 -4.05 11.27 -17.97
C VAL A 148 -2.63 11.83 -17.87
N ASN A 149 -2.21 12.60 -18.88
CA ASN A 149 -0.90 13.25 -18.91
C ASN A 149 -0.86 14.62 -18.20
N THR A 150 -1.95 15.00 -17.53
CA THR A 150 -2.08 16.31 -16.87
C THR A 150 -1.51 16.33 -15.45
N CYS A 151 -0.96 15.21 -14.98
CA CYS A 151 -0.53 15.04 -13.59
C CYS A 151 0.85 14.37 -13.52
N GLU A 152 1.00 13.22 -14.18
CA GLU A 152 2.26 12.48 -14.37
C GLU A 152 2.34 11.98 -15.82
N THR A 153 3.42 11.27 -16.17
CA THR A 153 3.48 10.56 -17.47
C THR A 153 2.36 9.52 -17.54
N SER A 154 1.67 9.40 -18.69
CA SER A 154 0.60 8.42 -18.85
C SER A 154 1.10 6.99 -18.63
N TYR A 155 0.36 6.22 -17.85
CA TYR A 155 0.62 4.82 -17.49
C TYR A 155 1.90 4.59 -16.68
N ASN A 156 2.43 5.65 -16.06
CA ASN A 156 3.68 5.59 -15.33
C ASN A 156 3.61 4.63 -14.13
N TYR A 157 2.49 4.61 -13.41
CA TYR A 157 2.29 3.67 -12.30
C TYR A 157 2.22 2.22 -12.78
N ALA A 158 1.51 1.96 -13.89
CA ALA A 158 1.46 0.64 -14.51
C ALA A 158 2.84 0.17 -14.99
N ILE A 159 3.62 1.03 -15.64
CA ILE A 159 5.00 0.73 -16.07
C ILE A 159 5.88 0.42 -14.84
N ASN A 160 5.75 1.19 -13.76
CA ASN A 160 6.52 0.96 -12.55
C ASN A 160 6.19 -0.41 -11.91
N PHE A 161 4.93 -0.85 -11.95
CA PHE A 161 4.53 -2.20 -11.52
C PHE A 161 5.28 -3.28 -12.32
N GLU A 162 5.36 -3.15 -13.65
CA GLU A 162 6.09 -4.12 -14.48
C GLU A 162 7.57 -4.18 -14.12
N LEU A 163 8.19 -3.02 -13.88
CA LEU A 163 9.60 -2.91 -13.50
C LEU A 163 9.88 -3.56 -12.13
N ILE A 164 8.96 -3.41 -11.18
CA ILE A 164 9.10 -3.96 -9.82
C ILE A 164 8.89 -5.48 -9.82
N PHE A 165 7.83 -5.96 -10.49
CA PHE A 165 7.41 -7.35 -10.42
C PHE A 165 7.89 -8.21 -11.60
N SER A 166 8.64 -7.62 -12.55
CA SER A 166 9.12 -8.31 -13.76
C SER A 166 8.01 -9.06 -14.49
N THR A 167 6.79 -8.51 -14.44
CA THR A 167 5.60 -9.09 -15.06
C THR A 167 5.23 -8.18 -16.23
N PRO A 168 5.49 -8.57 -17.48
CA PRO A 168 5.07 -7.76 -18.61
C PRO A 168 3.53 -7.76 -18.64
N THR A 169 2.91 -6.60 -18.46
CA THR A 169 1.53 -6.43 -18.88
C THR A 169 1.58 -6.25 -20.38
N ASN A 170 1.00 -7.16 -21.15
CA ASN A 170 0.86 -6.93 -22.58
C ASN A 170 -0.11 -5.75 -22.75
N ALA A 171 0.44 -4.52 -22.78
CA ALA A 171 -0.31 -3.27 -22.89
C ALA A 171 -1.21 -3.22 -24.14
N THR A 172 -1.04 -4.16 -25.08
CA THR A 172 -1.98 -4.44 -26.18
C THR A 172 -3.39 -4.83 -25.74
N HIS A 173 -3.63 -5.22 -24.49
CA HIS A 173 -4.98 -5.47 -23.94
C HIS A 173 -5.57 -4.30 -23.14
N LEU A 174 -4.80 -3.22 -22.92
CA LEU A 174 -5.25 -2.01 -22.22
C LEU A 174 -5.57 -0.87 -23.20
N VAL A 175 -5.74 -1.17 -24.49
CA VAL A 175 -6.30 -0.20 -25.44
C VAL A 175 -7.71 0.13 -24.95
N GLN A 176 -7.83 1.38 -24.50
CA GLN A 176 -9.06 2.10 -24.19
C GLN A 176 -10.21 1.55 -25.04
N ALA A 177 -11.14 0.82 -24.40
CA ALA A 177 -12.42 0.58 -25.02
C ALA A 177 -13.00 1.96 -25.32
N ASP A 178 -13.12 2.28 -26.60
CA ASP A 178 -13.75 3.49 -27.08
C ASP A 178 -15.04 3.72 -26.30
N ALA A 179 -15.25 4.98 -25.91
CA ALA A 179 -16.46 5.42 -25.25
C ALA A 179 -17.68 4.91 -26.02
N ILE A 180 -18.41 3.96 -25.44
CA ILE A 180 -19.82 3.77 -25.79
C ILE A 180 -20.55 4.92 -25.11
N LEU A 181 -20.74 6.01 -25.85
CA LEU A 181 -21.95 6.83 -25.95
C LEU A 181 -21.80 7.81 -27.12
#